data_AF-A0A817XQQ7-F1
#
_entry.id   AF-A0A817XQQ7-F1
#
_cell.length_a   1.000
_cell.length_b   1.000
_cell.length_c   1.000
_cell.angle_alpha   90.00
_cell.angle_beta   90.00
_cell.angle_gamma   90.00
#
_symmetry.space_group_name_H-M   'P 1'
#
loop_
_entity.id
_entity.type
_entity.pdbx_description
1 polymer ?
#
loop_
_entity_poly.entity_id
_entity_poly.type
_entity_poly.pdbx_seq_one_letter_code
_entity_poly.pdbx_strand_id
1 'polypeptide(L)'
;MIFLKCDVVVVPGSRCCKDHLCEDELTIKSFDHIRVSKADRWKIDSNEFQMFVADIRAMLFKQKTFDFDDQTCFSDEGYQSIVGLTKEQFDHLVKTVSSMRNSHVRSVRVALAVFLAKLRLALSNRILAVLFHLDNKRVVSHIISQVRKALMKEFVPYHLNLQHINRQTAIEEHQTAIATILYTNKPNQLCVVADGTYIFIQKSSNNLLQRKSYSMH
;
A
#
# COMPACT_ATOMS: atom_id res chain seq x y z
N MET A 1 -2.61 4.13 -26.10
CA MET A 1 -1.96 3.80 -27.38
C MET A 1 -2.55 2.51 -27.95
N ILE A 2 -3.13 2.59 -29.16
CA ILE A 2 -3.76 1.48 -29.89
C ILE A 2 -2.79 0.34 -30.16
N PHE A 3 -1.52 0.65 -30.47
CA PHE A 3 -0.48 -0.34 -30.73
C PHE A 3 -0.32 -1.39 -29.61
N LEU A 4 -0.24 -0.99 -28.34
CA LEU A 4 -0.10 -1.95 -27.22
C LEU A 4 -1.31 -2.88 -27.04
N LYS A 5 -2.47 -2.51 -27.60
CA LYS A 5 -3.72 -3.26 -27.43
C LYS A 5 -4.11 -4.07 -28.68
N CYS A 6 -3.78 -3.57 -29.87
CA CYS A 6 -4.26 -4.11 -31.13
C CYS A 6 -3.13 -4.48 -32.11
N ASP A 7 -1.86 -4.23 -31.76
CA ASP A 7 -0.70 -4.39 -32.64
C ASP A 7 -0.81 -3.58 -33.96
N VAL A 8 -1.49 -2.43 -33.89
CA VAL A 8 -1.70 -1.51 -35.03
C VAL A 8 -1.08 -0.16 -34.75
N VAL A 9 -0.27 0.33 -35.70
CA VAL A 9 0.24 1.71 -35.74
C VAL A 9 -0.59 2.51 -36.75
N VAL A 10 -1.19 3.62 -36.32
CA VAL A 10 -1.87 4.56 -37.20
C VAL A 10 -0.90 5.67 -37.54
N VAL A 11 -0.47 5.76 -38.80
CA VAL A 11 0.48 6.79 -39.24
C VAL A 11 -0.19 8.16 -39.33
N PRO A 12 0.53 9.27 -39.05
CA PRO A 12 0.01 10.61 -39.23
C PRO A 12 -0.53 10.83 -40.66
N GLY A 13 -1.68 11.51 -40.77
CA GLY A 13 -2.33 11.75 -42.07
C GLY A 13 -3.13 10.57 -42.64
N SER A 14 -3.24 9.45 -41.91
CA SER A 14 -4.14 8.35 -42.25
C SER A 14 -5.59 8.83 -42.35
N ARG A 15 -6.26 8.49 -43.46
CA ARG A 15 -7.69 8.77 -43.62
C ARG A 15 -8.50 7.68 -42.91
N CYS A 16 -9.43 8.08 -42.06
CA CYS A 16 -10.38 7.19 -41.41
C CYS A 16 -11.78 7.45 -41.98
N CYS A 17 -12.57 6.41 -42.24
CA CYS A 17 -13.97 6.59 -42.62
C CYS A 17 -14.85 6.74 -41.37
N LYS A 18 -16.01 7.38 -41.54
CA LYS A 18 -16.94 7.66 -40.42
C LYS A 18 -17.44 6.40 -39.71
N ASP A 19 -17.49 5.27 -40.41
CA ASP A 19 -17.94 4.00 -39.84
C ASP A 19 -16.97 3.41 -38.80
N HIS A 20 -15.72 3.91 -38.75
CA HIS A 20 -14.71 3.48 -37.77
C HIS A 20 -14.52 4.50 -36.63
N LEU A 21 -15.27 5.61 -36.64
CA LEU A 21 -15.24 6.62 -35.58
C LEU A 21 -16.50 6.48 -34.72
N CYS A 22 -16.33 6.42 -33.40
CA CYS A 22 -17.42 6.54 -32.45
C CYS A 22 -17.25 7.87 -31.72
N GLU A 23 -18.20 8.79 -31.87
CA GLU A 23 -18.11 10.15 -31.30
C GLU A 23 -16.82 10.89 -31.72
N ASP A 24 -16.44 10.78 -33.00
CA ASP A 24 -15.19 11.31 -33.57
C ASP A 24 -13.89 10.72 -32.96
N GLU A 25 -13.99 9.68 -32.14
CA GLU A 25 -12.85 8.96 -31.58
C GLU A 25 -12.66 7.55 -32.17
N LEU A 26 -11.39 7.16 -32.33
CA LEU A 26 -10.99 5.80 -32.67
C LEU A 26 -11.04 4.91 -31.41
N THR A 27 -12.09 4.10 -31.29
CA THR A 27 -12.21 3.12 -30.21
C THR A 27 -11.44 1.84 -30.54
N ILE A 28 -11.09 1.06 -29.51
CA ILE A 28 -10.40 -0.25 -29.70
C ILE A 28 -11.24 -1.18 -30.59
N LYS A 29 -12.57 -1.20 -30.40
CA LYS A 29 -13.49 -2.04 -31.18
C LYS A 29 -13.52 -1.65 -32.67
N SER A 30 -13.26 -0.38 -32.99
CA SER A 30 -13.15 0.06 -34.37
C SER A 30 -12.04 -0.66 -35.14
N PHE A 31 -10.98 -1.11 -34.45
CA PHE A 31 -9.86 -1.83 -35.05
C PHE A 31 -10.16 -3.29 -35.37
N ASP A 32 -11.18 -3.90 -34.76
CA ASP A 32 -11.61 -5.27 -35.10
C ASP A 32 -12.14 -5.34 -36.55
N HIS A 33 -12.61 -4.22 -37.08
CA HIS A 33 -13.15 -4.09 -38.43
C HIS A 33 -12.11 -3.59 -39.46
N ILE A 34 -10.93 -3.16 -39.01
CA ILE A 34 -9.86 -2.66 -39.88
C ILE A 34 -9.04 -3.84 -40.40
N ARG A 35 -9.11 -4.08 -41.72
CA ARG A 35 -8.25 -5.07 -42.38
C ARG A 35 -6.85 -4.50 -42.56
N VAL A 36 -5.91 -4.98 -41.75
CA VAL A 36 -4.48 -4.66 -41.92
C VAL A 36 -3.96 -5.39 -43.15
N SER A 37 -3.59 -4.63 -44.19
CA SER A 37 -2.94 -5.17 -45.37
C SER A 37 -1.53 -5.64 -45.00
N LYS A 38 -1.30 -6.95 -45.00
CA LYS A 38 0.04 -7.55 -44.79
C LYS A 38 1.00 -7.33 -45.97
N ALA A 39 0.49 -6.84 -47.10
CA ALA A 39 1.27 -6.62 -48.32
C ALA A 39 1.99 -5.26 -48.30
N ASP A 40 1.52 -4.30 -47.51
CA ASP A 40 2.08 -2.97 -47.46
C ASP A 40 3.26 -2.94 -46.49
N ARG A 41 4.48 -2.85 -47.04
CA ARG A 41 5.68 -2.59 -46.26
C ARG A 41 5.74 -1.09 -45.96
N TRP A 42 5.34 -0.73 -44.74
CA TRP A 42 5.46 0.64 -44.26
C TRP A 42 6.86 0.89 -43.72
N LYS A 43 7.45 2.03 -44.10
CA LYS A 43 8.71 2.53 -43.55
C LYS A 43 8.35 3.66 -42.60
N ILE A 44 8.86 3.58 -41.39
CA ILE A 44 8.77 4.64 -40.37
C ILE A 44 10.05 5.45 -40.47
N ASP A 45 9.96 6.78 -40.48
CA ASP A 45 11.15 7.63 -40.46
C ASP A 45 11.77 7.76 -39.06
N SER A 46 12.96 8.34 -38.97
CA SER A 46 13.67 8.48 -37.68
C SER A 46 12.91 9.31 -36.65
N ASN A 47 12.17 10.34 -37.08
CA ASN A 47 11.43 11.22 -36.18
C ASN A 47 10.15 10.54 -35.70
N GLU A 48 9.42 9.89 -36.60
CA GLU A 48 8.23 9.10 -36.28
C GLU A 48 8.55 7.97 -35.29
N PHE A 49 9.68 7.28 -35.48
CA PHE A 49 10.14 6.25 -34.56
C PHE A 49 10.48 6.84 -33.18
N GLN A 50 11.17 7.99 -33.13
CA GLN A 50 11.46 8.66 -31.87
C GLN A 50 10.19 9.08 -31.13
N MET A 51 9.20 9.63 -31.84
CA MET A 51 7.90 9.99 -31.27
C MET A 51 7.17 8.76 -30.73
N PHE A 52 7.12 7.67 -31.50
CA PHE A 52 6.50 6.42 -31.09
C PHE A 52 7.14 5.85 -29.81
N VAL A 53 8.48 5.84 -29.74
CA VAL A 53 9.21 5.40 -28.54
C VAL A 53 8.96 6.34 -27.35
N ALA A 54 8.88 7.66 -27.59
CA ALA A 54 8.55 8.63 -26.55
C ALA A 54 7.13 8.43 -26.01
N ASP A 55 6.16 8.13 -26.86
CA ASP A 55 4.77 7.84 -26.47
C ASP A 55 4.64 6.54 -25.68
N ILE A 56 5.33 5.48 -26.11
CA ILE A 56 5.44 4.23 -25.33
C ILE A 56 6.00 4.53 -23.95
N ARG A 57 7.12 5.26 -23.90
CA ARG A 57 7.80 5.62 -22.67
C ARG A 57 6.88 6.42 -21.75
N ALA A 58 6.23 7.46 -22.25
CA ALA A 58 5.31 8.30 -21.49
C ALA A 58 4.11 7.50 -20.93
N MET A 59 3.56 6.55 -21.69
CA MET A 59 2.48 5.71 -21.18
C MET A 59 2.94 4.72 -20.10
N LEU A 60 4.12 4.12 -20.26
CA LEU A 60 4.70 3.24 -19.24
C LEU A 60 4.98 4.01 -17.93
N PHE A 61 5.49 5.24 -18.02
CA PHE A 61 5.73 6.09 -16.84
C PHE A 61 4.46 6.67 -16.21
N LYS A 62 3.35 6.79 -16.95
CA LYS A 62 2.06 7.27 -16.41
C LYS A 62 1.37 6.24 -15.50
N GLN A 63 1.73 4.95 -15.58
CA GLN A 63 1.36 3.99 -14.56
C GLN A 63 2.29 4.18 -13.35
N LYS A 64 2.08 5.24 -12.58
CA LYS A 64 2.65 5.30 -11.21
C LYS A 64 1.82 4.37 -10.34
N THR A 65 2.33 3.16 -10.20
CA THR A 65 1.76 2.08 -9.40
C THR A 65 2.29 2.17 -7.97
N PHE A 66 1.75 1.39 -7.02
CA PHE A 66 2.34 1.33 -5.67
C PHE A 66 3.61 0.49 -5.67
N ASP A 67 4.64 1.01 -6.35
CA ASP A 67 5.96 0.43 -6.39
C ASP A 67 6.83 1.06 -5.30
N PHE A 68 7.06 0.28 -4.24
CA PHE A 68 7.93 0.68 -3.15
C PHE A 68 9.37 0.22 -3.35
N ASP A 69 9.67 -0.61 -4.37
CA ASP A 69 11.03 -0.97 -4.74
C ASP A 69 11.72 0.19 -5.49
N ASP A 70 10.97 0.97 -6.27
CA ASP A 70 11.43 2.26 -6.79
C ASP A 70 11.34 3.37 -5.73
N GLN A 71 12.49 3.76 -5.19
CA GLN A 71 12.61 4.84 -4.21
C GLN A 71 12.24 6.23 -4.73
N THR A 72 12.11 6.41 -6.04
CA THR A 72 11.69 7.67 -6.68
C THR A 72 10.19 7.73 -6.96
N CYS A 73 9.47 6.61 -6.76
CA CYS A 73 8.06 6.49 -7.07
C CYS A 73 7.21 7.49 -6.25
N PHE A 74 7.55 7.67 -4.98
CA PHE A 74 6.83 8.52 -4.03
C PHE A 74 7.74 9.58 -3.39
N SER A 75 7.17 10.78 -3.19
CA SER A 75 7.71 11.77 -2.27
C SER A 75 7.53 11.31 -0.83
N ASP A 76 8.17 12.02 0.11
CA ASP A 76 8.05 11.72 1.53
C ASP A 76 6.60 11.88 2.05
N GLU A 77 5.88 12.89 1.57
CA GLU A 77 4.44 13.07 1.79
C GLU A 77 3.62 11.88 1.25
N GLY A 78 4.04 11.30 0.13
CA GLY A 78 3.43 10.10 -0.44
C GLY A 78 3.61 8.88 0.48
N TYR A 79 4.82 8.68 1.01
CA TYR A 79 5.09 7.64 2.01
C TYR A 79 4.20 7.82 3.25
N GLN A 80 4.13 9.03 3.81
CA GLN A 80 3.29 9.30 4.98
C GLN A 80 1.79 9.09 4.69
N SER A 81 1.33 9.45 3.51
CA SER A 81 -0.07 9.27 3.11
C SER A 81 -0.44 7.79 2.97
N ILE A 82 0.44 6.99 2.36
CA ILE A 82 0.16 5.58 2.03
C ILE A 82 0.46 4.65 3.20
N VAL A 83 1.65 4.76 3.81
CA VAL A 83 2.14 3.83 4.84
C VAL A 83 2.23 4.45 6.23
N GLY A 84 2.03 5.77 6.37
CA GLY A 84 2.04 6.44 7.68
C GLY A 84 3.43 6.73 8.25
N LEU A 85 4.50 6.58 7.47
CA LEU A 85 5.89 6.75 7.89
C LEU A 85 6.62 7.66 6.90
N THR A 86 7.68 8.35 7.34
CA THR A 86 8.65 8.97 6.41
C THR A 86 9.41 7.88 5.65
N LYS A 87 10.09 8.24 4.56
CA LYS A 87 10.91 7.30 3.81
C LYS A 87 12.04 6.71 4.66
N GLU A 88 12.70 7.51 5.49
CA GLU A 88 13.76 7.03 6.39
C GLU A 88 13.23 6.07 7.46
N GLN A 89 12.08 6.38 8.05
CA GLN A 89 11.42 5.51 9.04
C GLN A 89 11.02 4.17 8.43
N PHE A 90 10.49 4.22 7.21
CA PHE A 90 10.14 3.01 6.46
C PHE A 90 11.39 2.17 6.13
N ASP A 91 12.47 2.79 5.69
CA ASP A 91 13.76 2.11 5.44
C ASP A 91 14.31 1.44 6.69
N HIS A 92 14.21 2.13 7.83
CA HIS A 92 14.62 1.57 9.11
C HIS A 92 13.77 0.34 9.45
N LEU A 93 12.44 0.43 9.31
CA LEU A 93 11.54 -0.69 9.57
C LEU A 93 11.84 -1.89 8.66
N VAL A 94 12.12 -1.66 7.38
CA VAL A 94 12.51 -2.73 6.44
C VAL A 94 13.77 -3.46 6.92
N LYS A 95 14.76 -2.74 7.47
CA LYS A 95 15.98 -3.33 8.03
C LYS A 95 15.73 -4.15 9.30
N THR A 96 14.70 -3.81 10.08
CA THR A 96 14.35 -4.56 11.31
C THR A 96 13.80 -5.96 11.01
N VAL A 97 13.15 -6.16 9.85
CA VAL A 97 12.43 -7.41 9.52
C VAL A 97 13.33 -8.39 8.76
N SER A 98 14.38 -8.89 9.42
CA SER A 98 15.42 -9.73 8.82
C SER A 98 14.97 -11.15 8.45
N SER A 99 13.90 -11.66 9.07
CA SER A 99 13.42 -13.02 8.89
C SER A 99 12.66 -13.22 7.58
N MET A 100 12.21 -12.13 6.95
CA MET A 100 11.52 -12.16 5.68
C MET A 100 12.50 -12.20 4.52
N ARG A 101 12.14 -12.95 3.47
CA ARG A 101 12.89 -13.03 2.22
C ARG A 101 12.10 -12.41 1.06
N ASN A 102 12.84 -11.93 0.08
CA ASN A 102 12.29 -11.59 -1.23
C ASN A 102 11.77 -12.87 -1.90
N SER A 103 10.77 -12.71 -2.76
CA SER A 103 10.19 -13.78 -3.57
C SER A 103 10.02 -13.29 -5.00
N HIS A 104 9.72 -14.20 -5.93
CA HIS A 104 9.41 -13.81 -7.31
C HIS A 104 8.17 -12.92 -7.45
N VAL A 105 7.27 -12.94 -6.46
CA VAL A 105 6.01 -12.17 -6.48
C VAL A 105 6.18 -10.77 -5.88
N ARG A 106 7.10 -10.62 -4.91
CA ARG A 106 7.26 -9.37 -4.15
C ARG A 106 8.57 -9.33 -3.36
N SER A 107 9.08 -8.12 -3.14
CA SER A 107 10.14 -7.83 -2.18
C SER A 107 9.63 -7.79 -0.73
N VAL A 108 10.54 -7.74 0.24
CA VAL A 108 10.20 -7.47 1.65
C VAL A 108 9.62 -6.06 1.80
N ARG A 109 10.15 -5.11 1.01
CA ARG A 109 9.75 -3.71 1.02
C ARG A 109 8.29 -3.53 0.59
N VAL A 110 7.91 -4.14 -0.54
CA VAL A 110 6.51 -4.18 -1.01
C VAL A 110 5.62 -4.91 0.00
N ALA A 111 6.10 -5.99 0.63
CA ALA A 111 5.31 -6.70 1.64
C ALA A 111 4.93 -5.79 2.82
N LEU A 112 5.91 -5.06 3.37
CA LEU A 112 5.70 -4.10 4.44
C LEU A 112 4.78 -2.97 4.01
N ALA A 113 4.97 -2.42 2.81
CA ALA A 113 4.11 -1.38 2.27
C ALA A 113 2.65 -1.82 2.14
N VAL A 114 2.39 -3.04 1.64
CA VAL A 114 1.02 -3.62 1.58
C VAL A 114 0.40 -3.72 2.97
N PHE A 115 1.17 -4.19 3.95
CA PHE A 115 0.70 -4.34 5.32
C PHE A 115 0.38 -2.97 5.96
N LEU A 116 1.26 -1.99 5.83
CA LEU A 116 1.06 -0.65 6.38
C LEU A 116 -0.07 0.09 5.67
N ALA A 117 -0.15 0.00 4.34
CA ALA A 117 -1.27 0.57 3.57
C ALA A 117 -2.61 -0.04 3.97
N LYS A 118 -2.65 -1.34 4.27
CA LYS A 118 -3.86 -1.99 4.80
C LYS A 118 -4.31 -1.36 6.11
N LEU A 119 -3.38 -1.11 7.04
CA LEU A 119 -3.68 -0.51 8.34
C LEU A 119 -4.04 0.97 8.21
N ARG A 120 -3.32 1.71 7.37
CA ARG A 120 -3.46 3.17 7.22
C ARG A 120 -4.70 3.57 6.45
N LEU A 121 -4.99 2.88 5.35
CA LEU A 121 -6.03 3.26 4.38
C LEU A 121 -7.30 2.42 4.52
N ALA A 122 -7.31 1.39 5.38
CA ALA A 122 -8.44 0.48 5.59
C ALA A 122 -8.99 -0.18 4.31
N LEU A 123 -8.14 -0.33 3.27
CA LEU A 123 -8.57 -0.83 1.95
C LEU A 123 -8.85 -2.34 1.95
N SER A 124 -9.75 -2.78 1.08
CA SER A 124 -9.99 -4.21 0.87
C SER A 124 -8.78 -4.91 0.24
N ASN A 125 -8.61 -6.21 0.50
CA ASN A 125 -7.51 -6.98 -0.10
C ASN A 125 -7.59 -7.05 -1.63
N ARG A 126 -8.78 -6.85 -2.22
CA ARG A 126 -8.95 -6.76 -3.68
C ARG A 126 -8.37 -5.46 -4.22
N ILE A 127 -8.66 -4.33 -3.56
CA ILE A 127 -8.13 -3.02 -3.96
C ILE A 127 -6.61 -2.99 -3.80
N LEU A 128 -6.09 -3.51 -2.68
CA LEU A 128 -4.64 -3.61 -2.48
C LEU A 128 -3.96 -4.47 -3.55
N ALA A 129 -4.59 -5.57 -3.99
CA ALA A 129 -4.04 -6.39 -5.07
C ALA A 129 -3.92 -5.59 -6.38
N VAL A 130 -4.91 -4.75 -6.69
CA VAL A 130 -4.87 -3.88 -7.87
C VAL A 130 -3.79 -2.80 -7.74
N LEU A 131 -3.73 -2.09 -6.61
CA LEU A 131 -2.78 -0.98 -6.41
C LEU A 131 -1.31 -1.43 -6.44
N PHE A 132 -1.02 -2.59 -5.86
CA PHE A 132 0.33 -3.17 -5.76
C PHE A 132 0.63 -4.20 -6.86
N HIS A 133 -0.23 -4.36 -7.87
CA HIS A 133 -0.04 -5.31 -8.98
C HIS A 133 0.22 -6.76 -8.53
N LEU A 134 -0.53 -7.21 -7.54
CA LEU A 134 -0.48 -8.57 -7.02
C LEU A 134 -1.59 -9.41 -7.66
N ASP A 135 -1.32 -10.69 -7.90
CA ASP A 135 -2.21 -11.58 -8.65
C ASP A 135 -3.66 -11.61 -8.13
N ASN A 136 -3.84 -11.60 -6.80
CA ASN A 136 -5.17 -11.69 -6.18
C ASN A 136 -5.18 -11.36 -4.68
N LYS A 137 -6.40 -11.25 -4.12
CA LYS A 137 -6.64 -10.98 -2.69
C LYS A 137 -6.04 -12.02 -1.73
N ARG A 138 -5.80 -13.26 -2.17
CA ARG A 138 -5.22 -14.32 -1.31
C ARG A 138 -3.72 -14.08 -1.11
N VAL A 139 -3.02 -13.63 -2.15
CA VAL A 139 -1.62 -13.20 -2.07
C VAL A 139 -1.48 -12.08 -1.04
N VAL A 140 -2.33 -11.05 -1.11
CA VAL A 140 -2.36 -9.96 -0.12
C VAL A 140 -2.58 -10.49 1.31
N SER A 141 -3.53 -11.40 1.50
CA SER A 141 -3.79 -12.00 2.81
C SER A 141 -2.58 -12.77 3.35
N HIS A 142 -1.88 -13.49 2.48
CA HIS A 142 -0.66 -14.22 2.83
C HIS A 142 0.46 -13.25 3.23
N ILE A 143 0.67 -12.19 2.44
CA ILE A 143 1.63 -11.12 2.73
C ILE A 143 1.39 -10.52 4.12
N ILE A 144 0.14 -10.12 4.41
CA ILE A 144 -0.24 -9.55 5.72
C ILE A 144 0.10 -10.52 6.86
N SER A 145 -0.19 -11.82 6.68
CA SER A 145 0.12 -12.82 7.71
C SER A 145 1.63 -12.98 7.93
N GLN A 146 2.44 -12.92 6.86
CA GLN A 146 3.89 -13.07 6.98
C GLN A 146 4.53 -11.85 7.65
N VAL A 147 4.16 -10.64 7.22
CA VAL A 147 4.65 -9.39 7.80
C VAL A 147 4.29 -9.31 9.27
N ARG A 148 3.05 -9.64 9.64
CA ARG A 148 2.64 -9.67 11.06
C ARG A 148 3.50 -10.62 11.89
N LYS A 149 3.77 -11.83 11.40
CA LYS A 149 4.62 -12.79 12.13
C LYS A 149 6.04 -12.26 12.32
N ALA A 150 6.59 -11.65 11.28
CA ALA A 150 7.94 -11.11 11.32
C ALA A 150 8.05 -9.90 12.27
N LEU A 151 7.11 -8.95 12.20
CA LEU A 151 7.04 -7.81 13.12
C LEU A 151 6.85 -8.25 14.58
N MET A 152 5.99 -9.24 14.84
CA MET A 152 5.80 -9.79 16.19
C MET A 152 7.07 -10.42 16.77
N LYS A 153 7.95 -10.93 15.91
CA LYS A 153 9.21 -11.55 16.32
C LYS A 153 10.35 -10.55 16.44
N GLU A 154 10.45 -9.59 15.53
CA GLU A 154 11.67 -8.79 15.32
C GLU A 154 11.50 -7.31 15.66
N PHE A 155 10.27 -6.79 15.67
CA PHE A 155 10.01 -5.38 15.96
C PHE A 155 9.37 -5.20 17.34
N VAL A 156 8.27 -5.91 17.60
CA VAL A 156 7.47 -5.76 18.82
C VAL A 156 8.29 -5.95 20.11
N PRO A 157 9.14 -7.00 20.26
CA PRO A 157 9.87 -7.22 21.50
C PRO A 157 10.81 -6.07 21.89
N TYR A 158 11.33 -5.35 20.88
CA TYR A 158 12.36 -4.32 21.08
C TYR A 158 11.81 -2.89 21.06
N HIS A 159 10.60 -2.69 20.52
CA HIS A 159 10.05 -1.34 20.31
C HIS A 159 8.64 -1.13 20.88
N LEU A 160 7.90 -2.18 21.22
CA LEU A 160 6.50 -2.07 21.68
C LEU A 160 6.17 -2.95 22.90
N ASN A 161 7.00 -3.93 23.24
CA ASN A 161 6.76 -4.83 24.36
C ASN A 161 7.20 -4.19 25.69
N LEU A 162 6.54 -4.48 26.81
CA LEU A 162 6.87 -3.92 28.14
C LEU A 162 8.31 -4.13 28.61
N GLN A 163 9.07 -5.02 27.95
CA GLN A 163 10.48 -5.27 28.24
C GLN A 163 11.44 -4.22 27.66
N HIS A 164 11.01 -3.37 26.72
CA HIS A 164 11.88 -2.35 26.12
C HIS A 164 12.10 -1.11 26.98
N ILE A 165 11.24 -0.86 27.99
CA ILE A 165 11.35 0.26 28.92
C ILE A 165 11.53 -0.30 30.33
N ASN A 166 12.61 0.09 31.02
CA ASN A 166 12.79 -0.24 32.43
C ASN A 166 11.97 0.72 33.32
N ARG A 167 11.70 0.30 34.57
CA ARG A 167 10.87 1.08 35.50
C ARG A 167 11.39 2.50 35.72
N GLN A 168 12.70 2.69 35.79
CA GLN A 168 13.30 3.99 36.08
C GLN A 168 13.04 4.96 34.92
N THR A 169 13.33 4.53 33.70
CA THR A 169 13.02 5.26 32.46
C THR A 169 11.52 5.59 32.35
N ALA A 170 10.64 4.66 32.73
CA ALA A 170 9.20 4.92 32.74
C ALA A 170 8.78 6.06 33.70
N ILE A 171 9.41 6.15 34.86
CA ILE A 171 9.13 7.19 35.85
C ILE A 171 9.74 8.53 35.42
N GLU A 172 10.96 8.51 34.88
CA GLU A 172 11.71 9.72 34.55
C GLU A 172 11.29 10.36 33.23
N GLU A 173 11.00 9.55 32.21
CA GLU A 173 10.77 10.04 30.84
C GLU A 173 9.31 9.95 30.39
N HIS A 174 8.48 9.11 31.01
CA HIS A 174 7.13 8.82 30.54
C HIS A 174 6.00 9.15 31.52
N GLN A 175 6.31 9.47 32.78
CA GLN A 175 5.31 9.93 33.74
C GLN A 175 5.28 11.45 33.85
N THR A 176 4.10 12.03 33.61
CA THR A 176 3.93 13.49 33.70
C THR A 176 3.86 13.96 35.16
N ALA A 177 4.28 15.20 35.41
CA ALA A 177 4.16 15.82 36.74
C ALA A 177 2.71 15.78 37.27
N ILE A 178 1.72 15.97 36.39
CA ILE A 178 0.30 15.88 36.74
C ILE A 178 -0.07 14.48 37.22
N ALA A 179 0.35 13.42 36.50
CA ALA A 179 0.06 12.05 36.91
C ALA A 179 0.71 11.71 38.26
N THR A 180 1.93 12.21 38.50
CA THR A 180 2.61 12.08 39.79
C THR A 180 1.81 12.75 40.91
N ILE A 181 1.41 14.02 40.74
CA ILE A 181 0.68 14.78 41.76
C ILE A 181 -0.68 14.13 42.08
N LEU A 182 -1.41 13.65 41.07
CA LEU A 182 -2.77 13.15 41.24
C LEU A 182 -2.83 11.69 41.70
N TYR A 183 -1.88 10.84 41.27
CA TYR A 183 -2.01 9.39 41.40
C TYR A 183 -0.86 8.71 42.16
N THR A 184 0.09 9.47 42.71
CA THR A 184 1.18 8.90 43.51
C THR A 184 1.27 9.54 44.88
N ASN A 185 1.67 8.76 45.88
CA ASN A 185 1.85 9.23 47.26
C ASN A 185 3.23 8.88 47.84
N LYS A 186 4.09 8.25 47.05
CA LYS A 186 5.44 7.84 47.41
C LYS A 186 6.41 8.17 46.27
N PRO A 187 7.70 8.46 46.58
CA PRO A 187 8.73 8.59 45.57
C PRO A 187 8.87 7.27 44.79
N ASN A 188 9.25 7.37 43.51
CA ASN A 188 9.44 6.23 42.59
C ASN A 188 8.20 5.36 42.37
N GLN A 189 7.00 5.92 42.49
CA GLN A 189 5.75 5.24 42.17
C GLN A 189 5.35 5.51 40.71
N LEU A 190 5.16 4.43 39.95
CA LEU A 190 4.70 4.48 38.57
C LEU A 190 3.17 4.41 38.52
N CYS A 191 2.55 5.36 37.83
CA CYS A 191 1.14 5.36 37.47
C CYS A 191 0.97 4.72 36.09
N VAL A 192 0.22 3.62 36.03
CA VAL A 192 -0.04 2.89 34.77
C VAL A 192 -1.51 3.05 34.41
N VAL A 193 -1.77 3.63 33.23
CA VAL A 193 -3.11 3.66 32.64
C VAL A 193 -3.21 2.51 31.66
N ALA A 194 -3.95 1.46 32.05
CA ALA A 194 -4.26 0.34 31.18
C ALA A 194 -5.63 0.57 30.55
N ASP A 195 -5.65 1.09 29.31
CA ASP A 195 -6.88 1.19 28.53
C ASP A 195 -7.30 -0.21 28.05
N GLY A 196 -8.47 -0.66 28.51
CA GLY A 196 -9.04 -1.96 28.23
C GLY A 196 -9.89 -2.04 26.96
N THR A 197 -9.89 -1.01 26.11
CA THR A 197 -10.79 -0.88 24.94
C THR A 197 -10.78 -2.10 24.00
N TYR A 198 -9.70 -2.88 23.96
CA TYR A 198 -9.60 -4.10 23.14
C TYR A 198 -9.34 -5.38 23.96
N ILE A 199 -9.51 -5.33 25.28
CA ILE A 199 -9.50 -6.55 26.08
C ILE A 199 -10.73 -7.35 25.66
N PHE A 200 -10.48 -8.51 25.04
CA PHE A 200 -11.51 -9.46 24.67
C PHE A 200 -12.05 -10.11 25.96
N ILE A 201 -12.84 -9.36 26.72
CA ILE A 201 -13.62 -9.92 27.81
C ILE A 201 -14.61 -10.86 27.12
N GLN A 202 -14.49 -12.17 27.36
CA GLN A 202 -15.54 -13.11 26.99
C GLN A 202 -16.82 -12.59 27.64
N LYS A 203 -17.67 -11.94 26.85
CA LYS A 203 -18.99 -11.53 27.32
C LYS A 203 -19.70 -12.81 27.71
N SER A 204 -20.19 -12.88 28.95
CA SER A 204 -21.00 -14.01 29.36
C SER A 204 -22.14 -14.17 28.35
N SER A 205 -22.47 -15.41 27.96
CA SER A 205 -23.63 -15.73 27.13
C SER A 205 -24.95 -15.17 27.71
N ASN A 206 -24.94 -14.81 28.99
CA ASN A 206 -26.00 -14.08 29.68
C ASN A 206 -26.01 -12.58 29.28
N ASN A 207 -26.55 -12.30 28.09
CA ASN A 207 -26.75 -10.95 27.54
C ASN A 207 -27.74 -10.07 28.34
N LEU A 208 -28.33 -10.58 29.42
CA LEU A 208 -29.40 -9.90 30.16
C LEU A 208 -28.91 -8.63 30.84
N LEU A 209 -27.75 -8.68 31.52
CA LEU A 209 -27.20 -7.53 32.24
C LEU A 209 -26.77 -6.42 31.28
N GLN A 210 -26.14 -6.78 30.16
CA GLN A 210 -25.66 -5.81 29.17
C GLN A 210 -26.79 -5.08 28.44
N ARG A 211 -27.93 -5.75 28.21
CA ARG A 211 -29.14 -5.08 27.70
C ARG A 211 -29.79 -4.17 28.74
N LYS A 212 -29.75 -4.56 30.01
CA LYS A 212 -30.30 -3.76 31.11
C LYS A 212 -29.43 -2.54 31.45
N SER A 213 -28.12 -2.62 31.24
CA SER A 213 -27.17 -1.53 31.51
C SER A 213 -26.84 -0.69 30.27
N TYR A 214 -27.48 -0.96 29.12
CA TYR A 214 -27.29 -0.17 27.92
C TYR A 214 -28.02 1.18 28.06
N SER A 215 -27.28 2.27 27.93
CA SER A 215 -27.80 3.64 27.87
C SER A 215 -27.41 4.25 26.53
N MET A 216 -28.36 4.93 25.88
CA MET A 216 -28.15 5.68 24.63
C MET A 216 -27.63 7.10 24.87
N HIS A 217 -27.28 7.42 26.11
CA HIS A 217 -26.73 8.69 26.56
C HIS A 217 -25.22 8.62 26.75
#